data_AF-A0A939DJA7-F1
#
_entry.id   AF-A0A939DJA7-F1
#
_cell.length_a   1.000
_cell.length_b   1.000
_cell.length_c   1.000
_cell.angle_alpha   90.00
_cell.angle_beta   90.00
_cell.angle_gamma   90.00
#
_symmetry.space_group_name_H-M   'P 1'
#
loop_
_entity.id
_entity.type
_entity.pdbx_description
1 polymer ?
#
loop_
_entity_poly.entity_id
_entity_poly.type
_entity_poly.pdbx_seq_one_letter_code
_entity_poly.pdbx_strand_id
1 'polypeptide(L)'
;MKKLLWFYLVCLPAFANSDSNTSFSLESIAGVWKSNWTSVPGEKQTLTFQEPGDSKFLRIFPDGDEIHVSASISDTTILDDIILIEYYDGDFGIRYKLVLSGWHVEEGGKRASAIYGTMFLYQNGRQFNGFPVSFRPAS
;
A
#
# COMPACT_ATOMS: atom_id res chain seq x y z
N MET A 1 -2.99 -66.08 20.23
CA MET A 1 -3.97 -65.06 19.81
C MET A 1 -3.29 -63.70 19.88
N LYS A 2 -2.91 -63.13 18.73
CA LYS A 2 -2.12 -61.88 18.64
C LYS A 2 -3.07 -60.68 18.74
N LYS A 3 -2.87 -59.81 19.74
CA LYS A 3 -3.58 -58.55 19.91
C LYS A 3 -3.08 -57.56 18.86
N LEU A 4 -3.95 -57.15 17.95
CA LEU A 4 -3.68 -56.13 16.93
C LEU A 4 -4.05 -54.76 17.52
N LEU A 5 -3.06 -53.98 17.95
CA LEU A 5 -3.24 -52.64 18.50
C LEU A 5 -3.36 -51.65 17.32
N TRP A 6 -4.57 -51.18 17.05
CA TRP A 6 -4.82 -50.12 16.06
C TRP A 6 -4.47 -48.76 16.69
N PHE A 7 -3.34 -48.18 16.27
CA PHE A 7 -3.02 -46.78 16.55
C PHE A 7 -3.81 -45.91 15.56
N TYR A 8 -4.90 -45.29 16.04
CA TYR A 8 -5.53 -44.17 15.36
C TYR A 8 -4.62 -42.95 15.51
N LEU A 9 -3.81 -42.69 14.49
CA LEU A 9 -3.07 -41.44 14.33
C LEU A 9 -4.09 -40.37 13.92
N VAL A 10 -4.62 -39.64 14.88
CA VAL A 10 -5.49 -38.48 14.63
C VAL A 10 -4.62 -37.38 14.03
N CYS A 11 -4.67 -37.22 12.71
CA CYS A 11 -4.21 -36.01 12.05
C CYS A 11 -5.13 -34.86 12.46
N LEU A 12 -4.83 -34.21 13.59
CA LEU A 12 -5.43 -32.92 13.90
C LEU A 12 -4.94 -31.93 12.83
N PRO A 13 -5.83 -31.30 12.04
CA PRO A 13 -5.42 -30.16 11.24
C PRO A 13 -4.96 -29.09 12.23
N ALA A 14 -3.67 -28.79 12.19
CA ALA A 14 -3.17 -27.58 12.83
C ALA A 14 -3.86 -26.42 12.12
N PHE A 15 -4.88 -25.84 12.75
CA PHE A 15 -5.35 -24.51 12.41
C PHE A 15 -4.16 -23.59 12.70
N ALA A 16 -3.36 -23.32 11.67
CA ALA A 16 -2.42 -22.23 11.68
C ALA A 16 -3.27 -20.97 11.86
N ASN A 17 -3.28 -20.43 13.08
CA ASN A 17 -3.66 -19.05 13.31
C ASN A 17 -2.66 -18.22 12.51
N SER A 18 -3.06 -17.79 11.32
CA SER A 18 -2.36 -16.74 10.60
C SER A 18 -2.41 -15.51 11.49
N ASP A 19 -1.31 -15.22 12.18
CA ASP A 19 -1.18 -14.11 13.10
C ASP A 19 -1.66 -12.82 12.44
N SER A 20 -2.71 -12.22 13.02
CA SER A 20 -3.33 -10.96 12.61
C SER A 20 -2.43 -9.72 12.83
N ASN A 21 -1.14 -9.91 13.10
CA ASN A 21 -0.18 -8.83 13.40
C ASN A 21 0.48 -8.23 12.14
N THR A 22 0.16 -8.73 10.95
CA THR A 22 0.66 -8.20 9.67
C THR A 22 -0.41 -7.49 8.83
N SER A 23 -1.65 -7.40 9.31
CA SER A 23 -2.76 -6.81 8.55
C SER A 23 -2.51 -5.31 8.29
N PHE A 24 -2.47 -4.95 7.02
CA PHE A 24 -2.25 -3.59 6.53
C PHE A 24 -3.62 -2.90 6.36
N SER A 25 -4.00 -2.03 7.30
CA SER A 25 -5.29 -1.33 7.29
C SER A 25 -5.12 0.17 7.04
N LEU A 26 -6.20 0.88 6.68
CA LEU A 26 -6.16 2.35 6.52
C LEU A 26 -5.76 3.07 7.81
N GLU A 27 -6.24 2.58 8.96
CA GLU A 27 -5.88 3.10 10.27
C GLU A 27 -4.39 2.90 10.56
N SER A 28 -3.82 1.74 10.17
CA SER A 28 -2.41 1.44 10.43
C SER A 28 -1.43 2.25 9.55
N ILE A 29 -1.94 2.94 8.54
CA ILE A 29 -1.14 3.74 7.60
C ILE A 29 -1.47 5.24 7.62
N ALA A 30 -2.39 5.67 8.48
CA ALA A 30 -2.69 7.08 8.66
C ALA A 30 -1.40 7.87 8.92
N GLY A 31 -1.27 9.04 8.27
CA GLY A 31 -0.10 9.89 8.39
C GLY A 31 0.57 10.22 7.06
N VAL A 32 1.78 10.77 7.17
CA VAL A 32 2.56 11.28 6.03
C VAL A 32 3.68 10.32 5.70
N TRP A 33 3.84 10.03 4.41
CA TRP A 33 4.80 9.08 3.88
C TRP A 33 5.64 9.76 2.80
N LYS A 34 6.97 9.59 2.86
CA LYS A 34 7.92 10.18 1.91
C LYS A 34 8.56 9.10 1.06
N SER A 35 8.81 9.40 -0.21
CA SER A 35 9.46 8.46 -1.12
C SER A 35 10.82 7.99 -0.61
N ASN A 36 11.03 6.68 -0.59
CA ASN A 36 12.36 6.07 -0.42
C ASN A 36 13.17 6.18 -1.72
N TRP A 37 12.48 6.08 -2.84
CA TRP A 37 13.04 6.10 -4.18
C TRP A 37 12.02 6.72 -5.14
N THR A 38 12.51 7.39 -6.18
CA THR A 38 11.70 8.00 -7.24
C THR A 38 12.26 7.63 -8.61
N SER A 39 11.38 7.52 -9.60
CA SER A 39 11.78 7.20 -10.98
C SER A 39 12.44 8.38 -11.69
N VAL A 40 12.17 9.61 -11.25
CA VAL A 40 12.76 10.83 -11.81
C VAL A 40 13.83 11.35 -10.85
N PRO A 41 15.09 11.50 -11.29
CA PRO A 41 16.15 12.03 -10.42
C PRO A 41 15.81 13.40 -9.82
N GLY A 42 15.94 13.52 -8.50
CA GLY A 42 15.65 14.77 -7.76
C GLY A 42 14.16 15.01 -7.47
N GLU A 43 13.25 14.20 -8.02
CA GLU A 43 11.85 14.22 -7.66
C GLU A 43 11.64 13.84 -6.19
N LYS A 44 10.70 14.51 -5.54
CA LYS A 44 10.22 14.17 -4.20
C LYS A 44 8.75 13.79 -4.29
N GLN A 45 8.37 12.65 -3.71
CA GLN A 45 6.97 12.25 -3.61
C GLN A 45 6.54 12.16 -2.16
N THR A 46 5.34 12.66 -1.87
CA THR A 46 4.69 12.57 -0.57
C THR A 46 3.31 11.96 -0.74
N LEU A 47 3.02 10.94 0.05
CA LEU A 47 1.71 10.33 0.15
C LEU A 47 1.16 10.58 1.56
N THR A 48 -0.03 11.13 1.65
CA THR A 48 -0.67 11.42 2.94
C THR A 48 -1.97 10.64 3.02
N PHE A 49 -2.15 9.88 4.09
CA PHE A 49 -3.42 9.25 4.46
C PHE A 49 -4.03 10.00 5.64
N GLN A 50 -5.29 10.39 5.50
CA GLN A 50 -6.08 11.07 6.51
C GLN A 50 -7.22 10.14 6.94
N GLU A 51 -7.57 10.12 8.22
CA GLU A 51 -8.73 9.35 8.68
C GLU A 51 -10.04 10.04 8.21
N PRO A 52 -11.03 9.29 7.67
CA PRO A 52 -11.17 7.83 7.70
C PRO A 52 -10.66 7.08 6.43
N GLY A 53 -9.81 7.67 5.60
CA GLY A 53 -9.23 7.03 4.41
C GLY A 53 -9.04 7.95 3.20
N ASP A 54 -9.28 9.23 3.36
CA ASP A 54 -8.92 10.22 2.34
C ASP A 54 -7.41 10.22 2.14
N SER A 55 -6.97 10.47 0.91
CA SER A 55 -5.55 10.49 0.61
C SER A 55 -5.15 11.61 -0.33
N LYS A 56 -3.90 12.03 -0.22
CA LYS A 56 -3.28 13.03 -1.10
C LYS A 56 -1.94 12.52 -1.59
N PHE A 57 -1.72 12.65 -2.89
CA PHE A 57 -0.44 12.33 -3.50
C PHE A 57 0.15 13.59 -4.13
N LEU A 58 1.36 13.92 -3.70
CA LEU A 58 2.14 15.07 -4.11
C LEU A 58 3.43 14.62 -4.78
N ARG A 59 3.70 15.15 -5.96
CA ARG A 59 5.00 15.03 -6.65
C ARG A 59 5.57 16.43 -6.83
N ILE A 60 6.83 16.62 -6.47
CA ILE A 60 7.58 17.85 -6.70
C ILE A 60 8.78 17.49 -7.56
N PHE A 61 8.89 18.10 -8.73
CA PHE A 61 9.98 17.87 -9.69
C PHE A 61 11.16 18.85 -9.44
N PRO A 62 12.37 18.54 -9.96
CA PRO A 62 13.55 19.36 -9.73
C PRO A 62 13.46 20.79 -10.27
N ASP A 63 12.63 21.01 -11.29
CA ASP A 63 12.35 22.31 -11.91
C ASP A 63 11.32 23.14 -11.11
N GLY A 64 10.71 22.55 -10.09
CA GLY A 64 9.69 23.19 -9.26
C GLY A 64 8.26 22.91 -9.69
N ASP A 65 8.05 22.14 -10.76
CA ASP A 65 6.70 21.71 -11.14
C ASP A 65 6.13 20.77 -10.07
N GLU A 66 4.82 20.89 -9.81
CA GLU A 66 4.14 20.09 -8.80
C GLU A 66 2.89 19.41 -9.38
N ILE A 67 2.65 18.17 -8.98
CA ILE A 67 1.40 17.45 -9.24
C ILE A 67 0.76 17.11 -7.91
N HIS A 68 -0.50 17.53 -7.74
CA HIS A 68 -1.28 17.34 -6.53
C HIS A 68 -2.59 16.68 -6.89
N VAL A 69 -2.80 15.46 -6.41
CA VAL A 69 -4.06 14.76 -6.59
C VAL A 69 -4.59 14.29 -5.24
N SER A 70 -5.91 14.33 -5.07
CA SER A 70 -6.60 13.92 -3.85
C SER A 70 -7.67 12.90 -4.19
N ALA A 71 -7.89 11.97 -3.28
CA ALA A 71 -8.88 10.91 -3.37
C ALA A 71 -9.65 10.85 -2.06
N SER A 72 -10.95 10.61 -2.15
CA SER A 72 -11.79 10.36 -0.99
C SER A 72 -11.74 8.89 -0.58
N ILE A 73 -12.27 8.56 0.60
CA ILE A 73 -12.48 7.16 0.98
C ILE A 73 -13.30 6.37 -0.07
N SER A 74 -14.25 6.99 -0.77
CA SER A 74 -15.03 6.28 -1.81
C SER A 74 -14.22 5.92 -3.05
N ASP A 75 -13.05 6.54 -3.24
CA ASP A 75 -12.12 6.22 -4.32
C ASP A 75 -11.06 5.19 -3.87
N THR A 76 -11.18 4.68 -2.65
CA THR A 76 -10.25 3.73 -2.03
C THR A 76 -10.90 2.36 -1.86
N THR A 77 -10.23 1.32 -2.31
CA THR A 77 -10.64 -0.09 -2.14
C THR A 77 -9.56 -0.84 -1.39
N ILE A 78 -9.95 -1.57 -0.35
CA ILE A 78 -9.05 -2.47 0.40
C ILE A 78 -9.42 -3.90 0.03
N LEU A 79 -8.43 -4.68 -0.39
CA LEU A 79 -8.54 -6.09 -0.69
C LEU A 79 -7.42 -6.81 0.09
N ASP A 80 -7.76 -7.38 1.24
CA ASP A 80 -6.81 -7.98 2.18
C ASP A 80 -5.70 -6.98 2.59
N ASP A 81 -4.46 -7.22 2.18
CA ASP A 81 -3.27 -6.39 2.44
C ASP A 81 -2.94 -5.42 1.30
N ILE A 82 -3.86 -5.29 0.32
CA ILE A 82 -3.73 -4.40 -0.84
C ILE A 82 -4.68 -3.22 -0.71
N ILE A 83 -4.14 -2.02 -0.92
CA ILE A 83 -4.90 -0.78 -0.99
C ILE A 83 -4.81 -0.23 -2.40
N LEU A 84 -5.97 -0.06 -3.03
CA LEU A 84 -6.12 0.55 -4.33
C LEU A 84 -6.77 1.93 -4.16
N ILE A 85 -6.13 2.95 -4.71
CA ILE A 85 -6.62 4.33 -4.66
C ILE A 85 -6.68 4.86 -6.08
N GLU A 86 -7.83 5.40 -6.46
CA GLU A 86 -7.99 6.10 -7.73
C GLU A 86 -7.96 7.61 -7.49
N TYR A 87 -7.07 8.32 -8.19
CA TYR A 87 -7.08 9.78 -8.24
C TYR A 87 -7.45 10.26 -9.64
N TYR A 88 -8.08 11.42 -9.71
CA TYR A 88 -8.40 12.08 -10.97
C TYR A 88 -7.85 13.49 -10.99
N ASP A 89 -7.06 13.77 -12.03
CA ASP A 89 -6.62 15.11 -12.38
C ASP A 89 -7.51 15.62 -13.52
N GLY A 90 -8.43 16.50 -13.16
CA GLY A 90 -9.41 17.06 -14.10
C GLY A 90 -8.82 18.00 -15.14
N ASP A 91 -7.68 18.62 -14.84
CA ASP A 91 -7.07 19.63 -15.72
C ASP A 91 -6.42 18.95 -16.93
N PHE A 92 -5.81 17.78 -16.72
CA PHE A 92 -5.14 17.02 -17.78
C PHE A 92 -5.92 15.78 -18.25
N GLY A 93 -7.07 15.48 -17.62
CA GLY A 93 -7.88 14.29 -17.89
C GLY A 93 -7.13 12.99 -17.61
N ILE A 94 -6.22 13.01 -16.63
CA ILE A 94 -5.38 11.86 -16.25
C ILE A 94 -5.99 11.19 -15.02
N ARG A 95 -6.14 9.87 -15.09
CA ARG A 95 -6.49 9.05 -13.94
C ARG A 95 -5.25 8.32 -13.43
N TYR A 96 -5.00 8.43 -12.15
CA TYR A 96 -3.94 7.75 -11.43
C TYR A 96 -4.56 6.59 -10.66
N LYS A 97 -4.00 5.40 -10.78
CA LYS A 97 -4.40 4.23 -9.99
C LYS A 97 -3.19 3.77 -9.20
N LEU A 98 -3.22 4.01 -7.91
CA LEU A 98 -2.18 3.65 -6.98
C LEU A 98 -2.53 2.32 -6.33
N VAL A 99 -1.70 1.30 -6.56
CA VAL A 99 -1.86 -0.02 -5.94
C VAL A 99 -0.71 -0.19 -4.96
N LEU A 100 -1.05 -0.35 -3.68
CA LEU A 100 -0.11 -0.41 -2.57
C LEU A 100 -0.29 -1.70 -1.81
N SER A 101 0.81 -2.20 -1.30
CA SER A 101 0.86 -3.12 -0.18
C SER A 101 1.88 -2.58 0.81
N GLY A 102 1.89 -3.11 2.01
CA GLY A 102 2.87 -2.72 3.00
C GLY A 102 3.24 -3.82 3.93
N TRP A 103 4.26 -3.53 4.72
CA TRP A 103 4.72 -4.43 5.75
C TRP A 103 4.96 -3.65 7.04
N HIS A 104 4.74 -4.33 8.15
CA HIS A 104 5.16 -3.90 9.46
C HIS A 104 6.16 -4.93 10.00
N VAL A 105 7.31 -4.46 10.46
CA VAL A 105 8.20 -5.27 11.29
C VAL A 105 8.45 -4.61 12.62
N GLU A 106 8.28 -5.39 13.66
CA GLU A 106 8.71 -5.05 15.00
C GLU A 106 10.07 -5.71 15.24
N GLU A 107 11.14 -4.92 15.31
CA GLU A 107 12.48 -5.40 15.63
C GLU A 107 13.02 -4.61 16.84
N GLY A 108 13.32 -5.32 17.93
CA GLY A 108 13.92 -4.71 19.13
C GLY A 108 13.07 -3.61 19.78
N GLY A 109 11.74 -3.69 19.70
CA GLY A 109 10.81 -2.69 20.25
C GLY A 109 10.60 -1.46 19.37
N LYS A 110 11.11 -1.46 18.13
CA LYS A 110 10.86 -0.42 17.13
C LYS A 110 10.01 -0.98 16.01
N ARG A 111 8.92 -0.29 15.67
CA ARG A 111 8.08 -0.61 14.51
C ARG A 111 8.64 0.09 13.27
N ALA A 112 9.17 -0.69 12.34
CA ALA A 112 9.51 -0.25 11.00
C ALA A 112 8.31 -0.55 10.09
N SER A 113 7.84 0.48 9.39
CA SER A 113 6.77 0.35 8.40
C SER A 113 7.28 0.79 7.05
N ALA A 114 6.90 0.07 6.00
CA ALA A 114 7.17 0.47 4.63
C ALA A 114 5.93 0.22 3.78
N ILE A 115 5.69 1.14 2.84
CA ILE A 115 4.66 1.01 1.82
C ILE A 115 5.35 0.91 0.47
N TYR A 116 4.90 0.00 -0.37
CA TYR A 116 5.43 -0.19 -1.71
C TYR A 116 4.32 -0.51 -2.68
N GLY A 117 4.54 -0.23 -3.95
CA GLY A 117 3.48 -0.40 -4.93
C GLY A 117 3.84 0.11 -6.31
N THR A 118 2.79 0.35 -7.10
CA THR A 118 2.91 0.91 -8.45
C THR A 118 1.82 1.95 -8.67
N MET A 119 2.20 3.07 -9.27
CA MET A 119 1.28 4.06 -9.81
C MET A 119 1.05 3.77 -11.29
N PHE A 120 -0.20 3.54 -11.68
CA PHE A 120 -0.60 3.39 -13.08
C PHE A 120 -1.30 4.65 -13.58
N LEU A 121 -1.00 5.10 -14.79
CA LEU A 121 -1.55 6.31 -15.37
C LEU A 121 -2.39 5.96 -16.59
N TYR A 122 -3.60 6.51 -16.60
CA TYR A 122 -4.60 6.30 -17.65
C TYR A 122 -5.02 7.64 -18.25
N GLN A 123 -5.22 7.64 -19.56
CA GLN A 123 -5.80 8.76 -20.29
C GLN A 123 -6.75 8.19 -21.33
N ASN A 124 -7.96 8.76 -21.45
CA ASN A 124 -8.99 8.27 -22.36
C ASN A 124 -9.30 6.77 -22.20
N GLY A 125 -9.31 6.29 -20.96
CA GLY A 125 -9.59 4.88 -20.61
C GLY A 125 -8.47 3.89 -20.96
N ARG A 126 -7.31 4.36 -21.44
CA ARG A 126 -6.16 3.49 -21.77
C ARG A 126 -5.00 3.78 -20.83
N GLN A 127 -4.37 2.72 -20.32
CA GLN A 127 -3.12 2.86 -19.60
C GLN A 127 -2.03 3.30 -20.58
N PHE A 128 -1.31 4.37 -20.27
CA PHE A 128 -0.21 4.87 -21.10
C PHE A 128 1.13 4.88 -20.36
N ASN A 129 1.13 4.83 -19.03
CA ASN A 129 2.36 4.77 -18.24
C ASN A 129 2.13 4.09 -16.89
N GLY A 130 3.22 3.77 -16.19
CA GLY A 130 3.22 3.40 -14.79
C GLY A 130 4.63 3.38 -14.21
N PHE A 131 4.75 3.59 -12.91
CA PHE A 131 6.04 3.61 -12.22
C PHE A 131 5.96 3.00 -10.82
N PRO A 132 7.02 2.31 -10.36
CA PRO A 132 7.07 1.77 -9.02
C PRO A 132 7.21 2.91 -8.00
N VAL A 133 6.58 2.72 -6.85
CA VAL A 133 6.64 3.66 -5.72
C VAL A 133 7.01 2.93 -4.45
N SER A 134 7.74 3.61 -3.57
CA SER A 134 8.05 3.11 -2.24
C SER A 134 8.14 4.27 -1.28
N PHE A 135 7.52 4.12 -0.11
CA PHE A 135 7.47 5.14 0.91
C PHE A 135 7.87 4.61 2.29
N ARG A 136 8.38 5.53 3.10
CA ARG A 136 8.59 5.36 4.55
C ARG A 136 7.82 6.44 5.31
N PRO A 137 7.49 6.22 6.59
CA PRO A 137 6.89 7.25 7.41
C PRO A 137 7.75 8.51 7.43
N ALA A 138 7.12 9.68 7.30
CA ALA A 138 7.75 10.94 7.63
C ALA A 138 7.83 11.00 9.17
N SER A 139 9.03 10.72 9.69
CA SER A 139 9.42 10.85 11.10
C SER A 139 8.83 12.08 11.79
#